data_AF-A0A933RZT4-F1
#
_entry.id   AF-A0A933RZT4-F1
#
_cell.length_a   1.000
_cell.length_b   1.000
_cell.length_c   1.000
_cell.angle_alpha   90.00
_cell.angle_beta   90.00
_cell.angle_gamma   90.00
#
_symmetry.space_group_name_H-M   'P 1'
#
loop_
_entity.id
_entity.type
_entity.pdbx_description
1 polymer ?
#
loop_
_entity_poly.entity_id
_entity_poly.type
_entity_poly.pdbx_seq_one_letter_code
_entity_poly.pdbx_strand_id
1 'polypeptide(L)'
;MAQIIAFPKTTLRPLRVQSGSLHLVRVEIVDQRRPRRTRWLTQWAIQNAASFRALKGFTDASVARGRVHRFSVNRTRLVRRFVAEISELIADGRVIVEIDGNVVQTMARRRA
;
A
#
# COMPACT_ATOMS: atom_id res chain seq x y z
N MET A 1 6.95 -22.07 4.79
CA MET A 1 7.71 -20.87 5.19
C MET A 1 7.28 -19.71 4.30
N ALA A 2 6.69 -18.65 4.85
CA ALA A 2 6.31 -17.48 4.05
C ALA A 2 7.50 -16.52 4.00
N GLN A 3 8.03 -16.27 2.80
CA GLN A 3 9.02 -15.22 2.61
C GLN A 3 8.34 -13.88 2.90
N ILE A 4 8.68 -13.29 4.06
CA ILE A 4 8.41 -11.88 4.34
C ILE A 4 9.35 -11.13 3.41
N ILE A 5 8.79 -10.58 2.34
CA ILE A 5 9.53 -9.63 1.50
C ILE A 5 9.57 -8.36 2.33
N ALA A 6 10.63 -8.21 3.10
CA ALA A 6 10.94 -6.95 3.73
C ALA A 6 11.19 -5.95 2.60
N PHE A 7 10.31 -4.96 2.45
CA PHE A 7 10.61 -3.84 1.59
C PHE A 7 11.92 -3.22 2.10
N PRO A 8 12.94 -3.08 1.26
CA PRO A 8 14.16 -2.43 1.67
C PRO A 8 13.78 -1.05 2.19
N LYS A 9 14.07 -0.76 3.48
CA LYS A 9 13.85 0.56 4.11
C LYS A 9 14.73 1.66 3.48
N THR A 10 15.40 1.35 2.39
CA THR A 10 16.55 2.08 1.87
C THR A 10 16.33 2.32 0.40
N THR A 11 15.59 3.38 0.08
CA THR A 11 16.02 4.51 -0.78
C THR A 11 14.81 5.42 -0.91
N LEU A 12 14.84 6.51 -0.16
CA LEU A 12 13.79 7.52 -0.10
C LEU A 12 13.81 8.33 -1.40
N ARG A 13 12.91 8.04 -2.34
CA ARG A 13 12.71 8.90 -3.52
C ARG A 13 11.38 9.64 -3.39
N PRO A 14 11.33 10.98 -3.57
CA PRO A 14 10.07 11.67 -3.68
C PRO A 14 9.25 11.01 -4.81
N LEU A 15 8.03 10.58 -4.48
CA LEU A 15 7.21 9.75 -5.36
C LEU A 15 6.71 10.56 -6.56
N ARG A 16 7.57 10.78 -7.55
CA ARG A 16 7.16 11.18 -8.89
C ARG A 16 6.65 9.92 -9.59
N VAL A 17 5.38 9.57 -9.36
CA VAL A 17 4.71 8.56 -10.18
C VAL A 17 4.69 9.09 -11.61
N GLN A 18 5.54 8.52 -12.46
CA GLN A 18 5.58 8.85 -13.88
C GLN A 18 4.21 8.57 -14.50
N SER A 19 3.81 9.37 -15.48
CA SER A 19 2.54 9.14 -16.15
C SER A 19 2.61 7.81 -16.89
N GLY A 20 1.74 6.87 -16.51
CA GLY A 20 1.73 5.49 -17.01
C GLY A 20 0.30 4.95 -17.14
N SER A 21 0.13 4.01 -18.05
CA SER A 21 -1.15 3.33 -18.27
C SER A 21 -1.43 2.27 -17.19
N LEU A 22 -0.38 1.66 -16.63
CA LEU A 22 -0.44 0.60 -15.64
C LEU A 22 0.63 0.81 -14.57
N HIS A 23 0.24 0.68 -13.30
CA HIS A 23 1.13 0.77 -12.16
C HIS A 23 1.04 -0.48 -11.31
N LEU A 24 2.19 -1.03 -10.90
CA LEU A 24 2.25 -2.17 -9.98
C LEU A 24 2.27 -1.63 -8.55
N VAL A 25 1.28 -2.03 -7.76
CA VAL A 25 1.16 -1.63 -6.36
C VAL A 25 1.39 -2.84 -5.45
N ARG A 26 2.23 -2.67 -4.43
CA ARG A 26 2.43 -3.64 -3.36
C ARG A 26 2.05 -2.99 -2.04
N VAL A 27 1.31 -3.73 -1.22
CA VAL A 27 0.78 -3.25 0.05
C VAL A 27 1.07 -4.28 1.12
N GLU A 28 1.65 -3.83 2.23
CA GLU A 28 1.83 -4.63 3.43
C GLU A 28 1.19 -3.91 4.62
N ILE A 29 0.38 -4.66 5.38
CA ILE A 29 -0.20 -4.17 6.62
C ILE A 29 0.75 -4.55 7.75
N VAL A 30 1.39 -3.54 8.34
CA VAL A 30 2.35 -3.70 9.44
C VAL A 30 1.77 -3.25 10.79
N ASP A 31 0.50 -2.85 10.82
CA ASP A 31 -0.21 -2.47 12.03
C ASP A 31 -0.29 -3.62 13.05
N GLN A 32 0.45 -3.49 14.15
CA GLN A 32 0.47 -4.46 15.24
C GLN A 32 -0.71 -4.31 16.21
N ARG A 33 -1.40 -3.17 16.22
CA ARG A 33 -2.49 -2.90 17.17
C ARG A 33 -3.83 -3.36 16.65
N ARG A 34 -4.15 -3.02 15.40
CA ARG A 34 -5.47 -3.28 14.80
C ARG A 34 -5.37 -3.74 13.33
N PRO A 35 -4.64 -4.84 13.03
CA PRO A 35 -4.38 -5.28 11.66
C PRO A 35 -5.65 -5.52 10.83
N ARG A 36 -6.70 -6.10 11.42
CA ARG A 36 -7.99 -6.34 10.74
C ARG A 36 -8.69 -5.06 10.33
N ARG A 37 -8.65 -4.03 11.19
CA ARG A 37 -9.28 -2.73 10.92
C ARG A 37 -8.50 -2.00 9.83
N THR A 38 -7.18 -1.99 9.92
CA THR A 38 -6.31 -1.37 8.91
C THR A 38 -6.46 -2.06 7.56
N ARG A 39 -6.53 -3.40 7.52
CA ARG A 39 -6.86 -4.18 6.32
C ARG A 39 -8.23 -3.80 5.74
N TRP A 40 -9.27 -3.64 6.56
CA TRP A 40 -10.60 -3.18 6.11
C TRP A 40 -10.57 -1.81 5.44
N LEU A 41 -9.83 -0.85 6.02
CA LEU A 41 -9.70 0.49 5.45
C LEU A 41 -8.93 0.46 4.13
N THR A 42 -7.82 -0.27 4.07
CA THR A 42 -7.02 -0.42 2.85
C THR A 42 -7.80 -1.17 1.75
N GLN A 43 -8.65 -2.13 2.11
CA GLN A 43 -9.49 -2.86 1.17
C GLN A 43 -10.41 -1.93 0.39
N TRP A 44 -11.06 -0.99 1.07
CA TRP A 44 -11.92 0.02 0.44
C TRP A 44 -11.14 0.86 -0.58
N ALA A 45 -9.93 1.31 -0.22
CA ALA A 45 -9.08 2.08 -1.13
C ALA A 45 -8.65 1.26 -2.35
N ILE A 46 -8.33 -0.03 -2.18
CA ILE A 46 -8.00 -0.92 -3.29
C ILE A 46 -9.20 -1.11 -4.23
N GLN A 47 -10.41 -1.29 -3.68
CA GLN A 47 -11.64 -1.44 -4.50
C GLN A 47 -11.89 -0.19 -5.34
N ASN A 48 -11.76 0.99 -4.74
CA ASN A 48 -11.95 2.27 -5.45
C ASN A 48 -10.92 2.51 -6.55
N ALA A 49 -9.69 2.02 -6.37
CA ALA A 49 -8.59 2.28 -7.29
C ALA A 49 -8.43 1.20 -8.38
N ALA A 50 -8.69 -0.07 -8.06
CA ALA A 50 -8.37 -1.22 -8.91
C ALA A 50 -9.52 -2.24 -9.03
N SER A 51 -10.72 -1.89 -8.57
CA SER A 51 -11.92 -2.73 -8.58
C SER A 51 -11.84 -3.96 -7.64
N PHE A 52 -12.97 -4.64 -7.44
CA PHE A 52 -13.07 -5.80 -6.53
C PHE A 52 -12.12 -6.95 -6.88
N ARG A 53 -11.80 -7.17 -8.16
CA ARG A 53 -10.88 -8.23 -8.59
C ARG A 53 -9.47 -8.07 -7.99
N ALA A 54 -9.04 -6.85 -7.72
CA ALA A 54 -7.75 -6.55 -7.11
C ALA A 54 -7.66 -6.99 -5.63
N LEU A 55 -8.77 -7.38 -5.00
CA LEU A 55 -8.78 -7.91 -3.64
C LEU A 55 -8.49 -9.40 -3.53
N LYS A 56 -8.35 -10.13 -4.65
CA LYS A 56 -8.13 -11.57 -4.60
C LYS A 56 -6.87 -11.88 -3.78
N GLY A 57 -7.04 -12.59 -2.67
CA GLY A 57 -5.96 -12.95 -1.74
C GLY A 57 -5.68 -11.92 -0.63
N PHE A 58 -6.39 -10.78 -0.61
CA PHE A 58 -6.31 -9.78 0.46
C PHE A 58 -7.23 -10.12 1.62
N THR A 59 -6.84 -11.12 2.41
CA THR A 59 -7.64 -11.64 3.53
C THR A 59 -6.99 -11.35 4.88
N ASP A 60 -7.78 -11.42 5.95
CA ASP A 60 -7.27 -11.33 7.33
C ASP A 60 -6.17 -12.36 7.61
N ALA A 61 -6.33 -13.59 7.12
CA ALA A 61 -5.33 -14.64 7.27
C ALA A 61 -4.04 -14.35 6.50
N SER A 62 -4.13 -13.65 5.36
CA SER A 62 -2.97 -13.22 4.58
C SER A 62 -2.20 -12.13 5.33
N VAL A 63 -2.92 -11.13 5.84
CA VAL A 63 -2.37 -10.03 6.63
C VAL A 63 -1.76 -10.51 7.95
N ALA A 64 -2.43 -11.42 8.66
CA ALA A 64 -1.92 -11.98 9.92
C ALA A 64 -0.59 -12.74 9.73
N ARG A 65 -0.30 -13.21 8.52
CA ARG A 65 0.97 -13.87 8.16
C ARG A 65 2.01 -12.90 7.61
N GLY A 66 1.76 -11.58 7.65
CA GLY A 66 2.65 -10.56 7.10
C GLY A 66 2.84 -10.66 5.59
N ARG A 67 1.82 -11.15 4.86
CA ARG A 67 1.93 -11.29 3.41
C ARG A 67 1.73 -9.96 2.71
N VAL A 68 2.63 -9.68 1.77
CA VAL A 68 2.51 -8.57 0.84
C VAL A 68 1.38 -8.85 -0.16
N HIS A 69 0.43 -7.93 -0.25
CA HIS A 69 -0.61 -7.93 -1.26
C HIS A 69 -0.14 -7.20 -2.51
N ARG A 70 -0.48 -7.72 -3.70
CA ARG A 70 -0.04 -7.16 -4.98
C ARG A 70 -1.21 -7.03 -5.93
N PHE A 71 -1.28 -5.90 -6.61
CA PHE A 71 -2.29 -5.65 -7.64
C PHE A 71 -1.79 -4.56 -8.60
N SER A 72 -2.45 -4.45 -9.75
CA SER A 72 -2.16 -3.39 -10.71
C SER A 72 -3.29 -2.37 -10.74
N VAL A 73 -2.92 -1.10 -10.88
CA VAL A 73 -3.85 0.02 -11.02
C VAL A 73 -3.70 0.61 -12.41
N ASN A 74 -4.80 0.74 -13.13
CA ASN A 74 -4.81 1.42 -14.42
C ASN A 74 -4.86 2.93 -14.18
N ARG A 75 -4.04 3.71 -14.91
CA ARG A 75 -3.97 5.18 -14.85
C ARG A 75 -3.36 5.73 -13.55
N THR A 76 -2.43 6.67 -13.73
CA THR A 76 -1.78 7.41 -12.64
C THR A 76 -2.75 8.14 -11.71
N ARG A 77 -3.89 8.63 -12.21
CA ARG A 77 -4.89 9.33 -11.38
C ARG A 77 -5.48 8.42 -10.29
N LEU A 78 -5.73 7.15 -10.59
CA LEU A 78 -6.29 6.21 -9.62
C LEU A 78 -5.26 5.83 -8.56
N VAL A 79 -3.98 5.72 -8.95
CA VAL A 79 -2.88 5.53 -8.00
C VAL A 79 -2.75 6.71 -7.04
N ARG A 80 -2.79 7.94 -7.54
CA ARG A 80 -2.74 9.14 -6.68
C ARG A 80 -3.89 9.19 -5.70
N ARG A 81 -5.11 8.86 -6.15
CA ARG A 81 -6.29 8.77 -5.29
C ARG A 81 -6.13 7.68 -4.23
N PHE A 82 -5.67 6.49 -4.61
CA PHE A 82 -5.37 5.41 -3.68
C PHE A 82 -4.42 5.87 -2.57
N VAL A 83 -3.27 6.46 -2.93
CA VAL A 83 -2.29 6.96 -1.96
C VAL A 83 -2.89 8.02 -1.04
N ALA A 84 -3.71 8.94 -1.57
CA ALA A 84 -4.38 9.95 -0.77
C ALA A 84 -5.34 9.32 0.26
N GLU A 85 -6.16 8.35 -0.15
CA GLU A 85 -7.16 7.68 0.73
C GLU A 85 -6.52 6.93 1.90
N ILE A 86 -5.29 6.41 1.76
CA ILE A 86 -4.58 5.68 2.83
C ILE A 86 -3.37 6.44 3.39
N SER A 87 -3.24 7.74 3.06
CA SER A 87 -2.08 8.55 3.43
C SER A 87 -1.84 8.57 4.94
N GLU A 88 -2.89 8.71 5.76
CA GLU A 88 -2.79 8.66 7.21
C GLU A 88 -2.26 7.31 7.73
N LEU A 89 -2.67 6.21 7.11
CA LEU A 89 -2.20 4.87 7.48
C LEU A 89 -0.72 4.66 7.15
N ILE A 90 -0.26 5.25 6.05
CA ILE A 90 1.17 5.29 5.67
C ILE A 90 1.94 6.17 6.65
N ALA A 91 1.43 7.37 6.96
CA ALA A 91 2.07 8.33 7.88
C ALA A 91 2.21 7.79 9.31
N ASP A 92 1.23 7.02 9.76
CA ASP A 92 1.27 6.35 11.07
C ASP A 92 2.10 5.06 11.07
N GLY A 93 2.71 4.68 9.93
CA GLY A 93 3.51 3.46 9.81
C GLY A 93 2.69 2.18 10.00
N ARG A 94 1.39 2.21 9.69
CA ARG A 94 0.47 1.06 9.77
C ARG A 94 0.42 0.27 8.46
N VAL A 95 0.76 0.93 7.36
CA VAL A 95 0.76 0.36 6.00
C VAL A 95 2.06 0.77 5.31
N ILE A 96 2.72 -0.19 4.67
CA ILE A 96 3.81 0.05 3.73
C ILE A 96 3.24 -0.10 2.32
N VAL A 97 3.51 0.87 1.45
CA VAL A 97 3.09 0.84 0.05
C VAL A 97 4.31 1.00 -0.84
N GLU A 98 4.39 0.18 -1.88
CA GLU A 98 5.35 0.33 -2.98
C GLU A 98 4.58 0.52 -4.28
N ILE A 99 5.01 1.48 -5.11
CA ILE A 99 4.46 1.75 -6.43
C ILE A 99 5.61 1.69 -7.43
N ASP A 100 5.52 0.78 -8.41
CA ASP A 100 6.51 0.60 -9.47
C ASP A 100 7.95 0.45 -8.93
N GLY A 101 8.14 -0.29 -7.83
CA GLY A 101 9.46 -0.45 -7.19
C GLY A 101 9.82 0.63 -6.17
N ASN A 102 9.02 1.69 -6.03
CA ASN A 102 9.32 2.81 -5.14
C ASN A 102 8.43 2.81 -3.90
N VAL A 103 9.05 2.80 -2.72
CA VAL A 103 8.32 2.91 -1.45
C VAL A 103 7.71 4.30 -1.32
N VAL A 104 6.42 4.34 -1.02
CA VAL A 104 5.66 5.57 -0.78
C VAL A 104 5.87 6.01 0.66
N GLN A 105 6.23 7.28 0.82
CA GLN A 105 6.22 7.94 2.12
C GLN A 105 5.41 9.22 2.06
N THR A 106 4.69 9.50 3.14
CA THR A 106 4.04 10.79 3.33
C THR A 106 5.09 11.81 3.77
N MET A 107 5.20 12.94 3.06
CA MET A 107 6.07 14.05 3.50
C MET A 107 5.55 14.72 4.80
N ALA A 108 4.31 14.45 5.18
CA ALA A 108 3.65 15.02 6.34
C ALA A 108 3.91 14.22 7.63
N ARG A 109 5.15 14.20 8.11
CA ARG A 109 5.44 14.22 9.55
C ARG A 109 6.91 14.58 9.80
N ARG A 110 7.20 15.89 9.82
CA ARG A 110 8.27 16.40 10.69
C ARG A 110 7.74 16.15 12.11
N ARG A 111 8.14 15.05 12.75
CA ARG A 111 7.99 14.94 14.21
C ARG A 111 8.90 16.03 14.78
N ALA A 112 8.28 17.08 15.31
CA ALA A 112 8.89 17.88 16.37
C ALA A 112 9.01 17.01 17.62
#